data_AF-A0A139M672-F1
#
_entry.id   AF-A0A139M672-F1
#
_cell.length_a   1.000
_cell.length_b   1.000
_cell.length_c   1.000
_cell.angle_alpha   90.00
_cell.angle_beta   90.00
_cell.angle_gamma   90.00
#
_symmetry.space_group_name_H-M   'P 1'
#
loop_
_entity.id
_entity.type
_entity.pdbx_description
1 polymer ?
#
loop_
_entity_poly.entity_id
_entity_poly.type
_entity_poly.pdbx_seq_one_letter_code
_entity_poly.pdbx_strand_id
1 'polypeptide(L)'
;MEERIKDLKDEAIDYSTRESYFTANLYYVANMVKHNTKSSRELLEAIKDENNILAIIPEKEIFNRTTLDKKSVSAFESDHKIYTKHKKFFDEISDSFNKISAII
;
A
#
# COMPACT_ATOMS: atom_id res chain seq x y z
N MET A 1 -19.61 -5.59 -4.95
CA MET A 1 -18.26 -5.04 -4.67
C MET A 1 -18.30 -4.08 -3.50
N GLU A 2 -19.37 -3.30 -3.35
CA GLU A 2 -19.60 -2.40 -2.20
C GLU A 2 -19.70 -3.13 -0.85
N GLU A 3 -20.28 -4.33 -0.80
CA GLU A 3 -20.35 -5.12 0.46
C GLU A 3 -18.98 -5.47 1.04
N ARG A 4 -17.99 -5.81 0.20
CA ARG A 4 -16.66 -6.23 0.69
C ARG A 4 -15.83 -5.09 1.28
N ILE A 5 -16.05 -3.86 0.81
CA ILE A 5 -15.44 -2.66 1.40
C ILE A 5 -16.14 -2.31 2.71
N LYS A 6 -17.45 -2.56 2.79
CA LYS A 6 -18.24 -2.32 3.99
C LYS A 6 -17.91 -3.30 5.12
N ASP A 7 -17.71 -4.59 4.79
CA ASP A 7 -17.28 -5.61 5.75
C ASP A 7 -15.91 -5.30 6.35
N LEU A 8 -14.94 -4.84 5.53
CA LEU A 8 -13.63 -4.40 6.02
C LEU A 8 -13.69 -3.17 6.94
N LYS A 9 -14.70 -2.31 6.74
CA LYS A 9 -14.95 -1.13 7.59
C LYS A 9 -15.62 -1.51 8.91
N ASP A 10 -16.44 -2.56 8.92
CA ASP A 10 -17.14 -3.07 10.11
C ASP A 10 -16.22 -3.93 10.98
N GLU A 11 -15.30 -4.70 10.37
CA GLU A 11 -14.31 -5.54 11.06
C GLU A 11 -13.26 -4.70 11.85
N ALA A 12 -13.13 -3.41 11.53
CA ALA A 12 -12.30 -2.45 12.26
C ALA A 12 -13.00 -1.81 13.49
N ILE A 13 -14.25 -2.16 13.76
CA ILE A 13 -15.01 -1.69 14.93
C ILE A 13 -15.13 -2.85 15.92
N ASP A 14 -14.29 -2.84 16.95
CA ASP A 14 -14.40 -3.79 18.05
C ASP A 14 -15.69 -3.51 18.84
N TYR A 15 -16.71 -4.36 18.64
CA TYR A 15 -18.06 -4.24 19.23
C TYR A 15 -18.09 -4.44 20.76
N SER A 16 -16.94 -4.66 21.41
CA SER A 16 -16.90 -5.13 22.80
C SER A 16 -17.21 -4.06 23.85
N THR A 17 -16.90 -2.78 23.63
CA THR A 17 -16.90 -1.80 24.75
C THR A 17 -17.98 -0.72 24.70
N ARG A 18 -18.63 -0.44 23.57
CA ARG A 18 -19.60 0.67 23.41
C ARG A 18 -19.15 2.04 23.96
N GLU A 19 -17.87 2.21 24.30
CA GLU A 19 -17.22 3.48 24.65
C GLU A 19 -16.00 3.66 23.75
N SER A 20 -16.08 4.65 22.84
CA SER A 20 -15.00 5.00 21.91
C SER A 20 -13.89 5.74 22.65
N TYR A 21 -12.91 5.02 23.18
CA TYR A 21 -11.66 5.58 23.70
C TYR A 21 -10.48 5.46 22.71
N PHE A 22 -10.74 5.00 21.49
CA PHE A 22 -9.73 4.79 20.46
C PHE A 22 -10.00 5.71 19.27
N THR A 23 -9.54 6.96 19.37
CA THR A 23 -9.46 7.86 18.21
C THR A 23 -8.29 7.41 17.32
N ALA A 24 -8.41 6.24 16.68
CA ALA A 24 -7.46 5.79 15.68
C ALA A 24 -7.87 6.36 14.32
N ASN A 25 -6.97 7.14 13.72
CA ASN A 25 -7.11 7.54 12.34
C ASN A 25 -6.85 6.31 11.47
N LEU A 26 -7.90 5.81 10.82
CA LEU A 26 -7.80 4.65 9.94
C LEU A 26 -7.21 5.07 8.59
N TYR A 27 -6.13 4.42 8.20
CA TYR A 27 -5.41 4.69 6.97
C TYR A 27 -5.22 3.41 6.15
N TYR A 28 -5.27 3.52 4.82
CA TYR A 28 -5.15 2.39 3.90
C TYR A 28 -3.96 2.53 2.95
N VAL A 29 -3.42 1.40 2.52
CA VAL A 29 -2.39 1.31 1.47
C VAL A 29 -2.91 0.40 0.36
N ALA A 30 -3.05 0.93 -0.85
CA ALA A 30 -3.50 0.16 -2.01
C ALA A 30 -2.32 -0.63 -2.59
N ASN A 31 -2.26 -1.93 -2.34
CA ASN A 31 -1.17 -2.80 -2.77
C ASN A 31 -1.47 -3.59 -4.06
N MET A 32 -0.42 -4.07 -4.73
CA MET A 32 -0.45 -4.92 -5.93
C MET A 32 -1.30 -4.35 -7.07
N VAL A 33 -1.23 -3.03 -7.28
CA VAL A 33 -1.96 -2.38 -8.36
C VAL A 33 -1.32 -2.74 -9.71
N LYS A 34 -2.04 -3.51 -10.52
CA LYS A 34 -1.57 -3.98 -11.83
C LYS A 34 -1.97 -2.99 -12.92
N HIS A 35 -1.08 -2.77 -13.88
CA HIS A 35 -1.48 -2.15 -15.13
C HIS A 35 -2.43 -3.08 -15.90
N ASN A 36 -3.53 -2.52 -16.41
CA ASN A 36 -4.44 -3.16 -17.36
C ASN A 36 -5.35 -4.26 -16.79
N THR A 37 -5.61 -4.29 -15.48
CA THR A 37 -6.72 -5.11 -14.95
C THR A 37 -7.92 -4.25 -14.60
N LYS A 38 -9.12 -4.78 -14.90
CA LYS A 38 -10.38 -4.14 -14.56
C LYS A 38 -10.46 -3.84 -13.05
N SER A 39 -10.07 -4.80 -12.22
CA SER A 39 -10.08 -4.68 -10.76
C SER A 39 -9.12 -3.60 -10.23
N SER A 40 -7.91 -3.47 -10.78
CA SER A 40 -7.00 -2.38 -10.38
C SER A 40 -7.54 -1.01 -10.78
N ARG A 41 -8.19 -0.90 -11.94
CA ARG A 41 -8.81 0.36 -12.36
C ARG A 41 -10.01 0.72 -11.48
N GLU A 42 -10.87 -0.24 -11.17
CA GLU A 42 -12.02 -0.04 -10.27
C GLU A 42 -11.57 0.35 -8.85
N LEU A 43 -10.51 -0.28 -8.34
CA LEU A 43 -9.91 0.10 -7.06
C LEU A 43 -9.40 1.55 -7.10
N LEU A 44 -8.65 1.93 -8.12
CA LEU A 44 -8.10 3.29 -8.26
C LEU A 44 -9.20 4.35 -8.35
N GLU A 45 -10.30 4.07 -9.05
CA GLU A 45 -11.44 5.00 -9.12
C GLU A 45 -12.17 5.10 -7.77
N ALA A 46 -12.35 3.99 -7.05
CA ALA A 46 -13.04 3.97 -5.76
C ALA A 46 -12.27 4.72 -4.66
N ILE A 47 -10.93 4.75 -4.73
CA ILE A 47 -10.08 5.38 -3.72
C ILE A 47 -9.63 6.80 -4.09
N LYS A 48 -10.02 7.30 -5.27
CA LYS A 48 -9.53 8.58 -5.82
C LYS A 48 -9.89 9.79 -4.96
N ASP A 49 -11.07 9.75 -4.32
CA ASP A 49 -11.61 10.84 -3.51
C ASP A 49 -11.43 10.60 -1.99
N GLU A 50 -10.76 9.50 -1.60
CA GLU A 50 -10.55 9.11 -0.21
C GLU A 50 -9.22 9.67 0.33
N ASN A 51 -9.29 10.53 1.35
CA ASN A 51 -8.10 11.16 1.95
C ASN A 51 -7.33 10.25 2.94
N ASN A 52 -7.86 9.06 3.22
CA ASN A 52 -7.28 8.08 4.14
C ASN A 52 -6.29 7.13 3.44
N ILE A 53 -6.02 7.30 2.14
CA ILE A 53 -5.08 6.48 1.39
C ILE A 53 -3.67 7.04 1.49
N LEU A 54 -2.74 6.28 2.08
CA LEU A 54 -1.36 6.72 2.29
C LEU A 54 -0.48 6.52 1.07
N ALA A 55 -0.69 5.41 0.37
CA ALA A 55 0.19 5.00 -0.72
C ALA A 55 -0.51 4.03 -1.68
N ILE A 56 -0.02 4.03 -2.92
CA ILE A 56 -0.39 3.08 -3.97
C ILE A 56 0.88 2.35 -4.37
N ILE A 57 0.95 1.06 -4.05
CA ILE A 57 2.09 0.20 -4.35
C ILE A 57 1.77 -0.62 -5.62
N PRO A 58 2.50 -0.40 -6.73
CA PRO A 58 2.26 -1.13 -7.97
C PRO A 58 2.76 -2.57 -7.89
N GLU A 59 2.14 -3.46 -8.64
CA GLU A 59 2.69 -4.80 -8.86
C GLU A 59 3.97 -4.69 -9.73
N LYS A 60 5.09 -5.17 -9.18
CA LYS A 60 6.37 -5.22 -9.87
C LYS A 60 7.09 -6.53 -9.58
N GLU A 61 7.70 -7.09 -10.63
CA GLU A 61 8.47 -8.34 -10.55
C GLU A 61 9.66 -8.27 -9.57
N ILE A 62 10.15 -7.05 -9.28
CA ILE A 62 11.24 -6.85 -8.32
C ILE A 62 10.87 -7.34 -6.91
N PHE A 63 9.59 -7.26 -6.50
CA PHE A 63 9.14 -7.81 -5.21
C PHE A 63 9.20 -9.35 -5.17
N ASN A 64 8.86 -10.00 -6.29
CA ASN A 64 8.98 -11.45 -6.41
C ASN A 64 10.45 -11.85 -6.36
N ARG A 65 11.31 -11.08 -7.04
CA ARG A 65 12.75 -11.32 -7.05
C ARG A 65 13.38 -11.13 -5.67
N THR A 66 13.06 -10.07 -4.94
CA THR A 66 13.58 -9.86 -3.57
C THR A 66 13.19 -11.03 -2.65
N THR A 67 11.96 -11.54 -2.82
CA THR A 67 11.47 -12.72 -2.09
C THR A 67 12.26 -13.98 -2.43
N LEU A 68 12.50 -14.25 -3.72
CA LEU A 68 13.29 -15.39 -4.19
C LEU A 68 14.74 -15.32 -3.69
N ASP A 69 15.35 -14.14 -3.74
CA ASP A 69 16.71 -13.89 -3.27
C ASP A 69 16.80 -13.81 -1.73
N LYS A 70 15.67 -13.90 -1.00
CA LYS A 70 15.56 -13.78 0.46
C LYS A 70 16.20 -12.52 1.04
N LYS A 71 16.14 -11.41 0.28
CA LYS A 71 16.64 -10.10 0.71
C LYS A 71 15.48 -9.12 0.74
N SER A 72 15.55 -8.14 1.63
CA SER A 72 14.58 -7.06 1.66
C SER A 72 14.68 -6.18 0.41
N VAL A 73 13.60 -5.47 0.10
CA VAL A 73 13.58 -4.45 -0.97
C VAL A 73 14.63 -3.36 -0.71
N SER A 74 14.83 -2.96 0.54
CA SER A 74 15.87 -2.00 0.94
C SER A 74 17.29 -2.49 0.71
N ALA A 75 17.54 -3.81 0.86
CA ALA A 75 18.85 -4.38 0.54
C ALA A 75 19.12 -4.39 -0.97
N PHE A 76 18.06 -4.52 -1.79
CA PHE A 76 18.14 -4.38 -3.25
C PHE A 76 18.33 -2.92 -3.69
N GLU A 77 17.73 -1.97 -2.97
CA GLU A 77 17.91 -0.53 -3.21
C GLU A 77 19.36 -0.09 -2.97
N SER A 78 20.04 -0.71 -2.00
CA SER A 78 21.45 -0.43 -1.70
C SER A 78 22.42 -0.93 -2.80
N ASP A 79 21.98 -1.82 -3.70
CA ASP A 79 22.78 -2.28 -4.83
C ASP A 79 22.65 -1.29 -5.99
N HIS A 80 23.74 -0.58 -6.30
CA HIS A 80 23.76 0.47 -7.32
C HIS A 80 23.30 -0.03 -8.71
N LYS A 81 23.58 -1.28 -9.09
CA LYS A 81 23.18 -1.82 -10.41
C LYS A 81 21.68 -2.07 -10.45
N ILE A 82 21.13 -2.63 -9.38
CA ILE A 82 19.69 -2.93 -9.27
C ILE A 82 18.90 -1.62 -9.14
N TYR A 83 19.37 -0.71 -8.30
CA TYR A 83 18.78 0.61 -8.11
C TYR A 83 18.69 1.37 -9.43
N THR A 84 19.80 1.49 -10.18
CA THR A 84 19.80 2.22 -11.47
C THR A 84 18.78 1.65 -12.46
N LYS A 85 18.63 0.32 -12.49
CA LYS A 85 17.68 -0.36 -13.38
C LYS A 85 16.22 -0.16 -12.98
N HIS A 86 15.95 -0.04 -11.68
CA HIS A 86 14.61 0.06 -11.13
C HIS A 86 14.38 1.40 -10.39
N LYS A 87 15.12 2.44 -10.77
CA LYS A 87 15.17 3.71 -10.04
C LYS A 87 13.79 4.29 -9.76
N LYS A 88 12.98 4.42 -10.81
CA LYS A 88 11.60 4.93 -10.70
C LYS A 88 10.76 4.17 -9.66
N PHE A 89 10.92 2.85 -9.57
CA PHE A 89 10.20 2.04 -8.59
C PHE A 89 10.68 2.32 -7.17
N PHE A 90 12.00 2.37 -6.95
CA PHE A 90 12.55 2.66 -5.63
C PHE A 90 12.19 4.07 -5.17
N ASP A 91 12.26 5.05 -6.06
CA ASP A 91 11.85 6.43 -5.79
C ASP A 91 10.35 6.49 -5.39
N GLU A 92 9.44 5.86 -6.15
CA GLU A 92 8.00 5.80 -5.84
C GLU A 92 7.70 5.10 -4.50
N ILE A 93 8.44 4.04 -4.18
CA ILE A 93 8.30 3.30 -2.93
C ILE A 93 8.85 4.09 -1.74
N SER A 94 10.01 4.72 -1.90
CA SER A 94 10.60 5.57 -0.87
C SER A 94 9.70 6.75 -0.55
N ASP A 95 9.14 7.41 -1.57
CA ASP A 95 8.13 8.46 -1.40
C ASP A 95 6.89 7.96 -0.65
N SER A 96 6.43 6.75 -0.95
CA SER A 96 5.30 6.12 -0.25
C SER A 96 5.61 5.85 1.22
N PHE A 97 6.79 5.33 1.53
CA PHE A 97 7.23 5.10 2.91
C PHE A 97 7.42 6.41 3.68
N ASN A 98 7.95 7.45 3.05
CA ASN A 98 8.09 8.77 3.65
C ASN A 98 6.74 9.38 4.03
N LYS A 99 5.72 9.23 3.17
CA LYS A 99 4.35 9.67 3.49
C LYS A 99 3.77 8.94 4.70
N ILE A 100 3.98 7.63 4.78
CA ILE A 100 3.53 6.82 5.91
C ILE A 100 4.27 7.26 7.19
N SER A 101 5.59 7.42 7.13
CA SER A 101 6.41 7.84 8.28
C SER A 101 6.15 9.28 8.72
N ALA A 102 5.57 10.14 7.88
CA ALA A 102 5.21 11.50 8.28
C ALA A 102 3.90 11.57 9.10
N ILE A 103 3.13 10.48 9.10
CA ILE A 103 1.80 10.40 9.75
C ILE A 103 1.87 9.65 11.09
N ILE A 104 2.82 8.73 11.23
CA ILE A 104 3.05 7.89 12.42
C ILE A 104 4.16 8.51 13.27
#